data_AF-C1BSY8-F1
#
_entry.id   AF-C1BSY8-F1
#
_cell.length_a   1.000
_cell.length_b   1.000
_cell.length_c   1.000
_cell.angle_alpha   90.00
_cell.angle_beta   90.00
_cell.angle_gamma   90.00
#
_symmetry.space_group_name_H-M   'P 1'
#
loop_
_entity.id
_entity.type
_entity.pdbx_description
1 polymer ?
#
loop_
_entity_poly.entity_id
_entity_poly.type
_entity_poly.pdbx_seq_one_letter_code
_entity_poly.pdbx_strand_id
1 'polypeptide(L)'
;MPYPVENSADGARAVVKGGFQYKMNEKKMTRKIEDAKDGNRNVDNSYSSVHVCGKLVASNLSEVILHSLSLSDSEKKIKEPYRSEFKNTRGYFEMSSDESKVFNDCIHDYISFPELCVCIIDTPEFQRLRRLRQLGVTHYVYPNATHTRFQHCLGVGHLAGEFARCIQRQDPNLVSDVDILCLQIAGLCHDLGHGPFSHLWEVFMSRANAKQKWTHEENSIKIFDKLIEKNGLGPLFKKNGLNENDIIFIKEAIGGPLGDDGRTYRGRGPEKYFLYEIVANKTTGIQYF
;
A
#
# COMPACT_ATOMS: atom_id res chain seq x y z
N MET A 1 7.68 42.19 55.05
CA MET A 1 9.01 41.78 54.53
C MET A 1 8.92 41.69 53.01
N PRO A 2 9.89 42.22 52.26
CA PRO A 2 9.93 42.18 50.79
C PRO A 2 10.85 41.06 50.22
N TYR A 3 10.90 41.00 48.88
CA TYR A 3 11.66 40.13 47.94
C TYR A 3 13.14 39.82 48.29
N PRO A 4 13.78 38.79 47.69
CA PRO A 4 14.18 38.69 46.26
C PRO A 4 13.32 37.68 45.46
N VAL A 5 13.41 37.46 44.14
CA VAL A 5 14.08 38.10 42.98
C VAL A 5 15.63 38.03 42.88
N GLU A 6 16.15 37.04 42.13
CA GLU A 6 17.48 37.11 41.48
C GLU A 6 17.42 36.67 40.01
N ASN A 7 18.04 37.47 39.14
CA ASN A 7 18.45 37.08 37.79
C ASN A 7 19.89 36.59 37.83
N SER A 8 20.25 35.61 37.01
CA SER A 8 21.60 35.55 36.45
C SER A 8 21.49 35.50 34.92
N ALA A 9 22.25 36.36 34.27
CA ALA A 9 22.27 36.51 32.83
C ALA A 9 23.63 36.09 32.28
N ASP A 10 23.61 35.16 31.33
CA ASP A 10 24.63 34.98 30.31
C ASP A 10 23.90 34.47 29.05
N GLY A 11 24.24 34.87 27.83
CA GLY A 11 25.37 35.74 27.48
C GLY A 11 25.84 35.57 26.04
N ALA A 12 24.95 35.34 25.06
CA ALA A 12 25.35 35.21 23.66
C ALA A 12 24.27 35.71 22.68
N ARG A 13 24.47 36.93 22.15
CA ARG A 13 23.65 37.53 21.09
C ARG A 13 24.45 37.49 19.78
N ALA A 14 24.09 36.61 18.85
CA ALA A 14 24.68 36.57 17.50
C ALA A 14 23.63 36.94 16.45
N VAL A 15 23.64 38.20 16.01
CA VAL A 15 22.91 38.67 14.82
C VAL A 15 23.90 38.77 13.66
N VAL A 16 23.77 37.89 12.67
CA VAL A 16 24.41 38.08 11.35
C VAL A 16 23.39 37.79 10.25
N LYS A 17 23.47 38.60 9.19
CA LYS A 17 22.51 38.69 8.08
C LYS A 17 22.69 37.56 7.06
N GLY A 18 21.58 37.06 6.53
CA GLY A 18 21.51 36.18 5.36
C GLY A 18 20.06 35.73 5.15
N GLY A 19 19.29 36.18 4.16
CA GLY A 19 19.68 36.91 2.96
C GLY A 19 19.48 36.10 1.67
N PHE A 20 18.59 35.10 1.65
CA PHE A 20 18.17 34.41 0.42
C PHE A 20 16.67 34.54 0.18
N GLN A 21 16.31 35.56 -0.58
CA GLN A 21 15.04 35.58 -1.29
C GLN A 21 15.05 34.46 -2.34
N TYR A 22 14.16 33.48 -2.23
CA TYR A 22 13.79 32.70 -3.41
C TYR A 22 12.91 33.58 -4.30
N LYS A 23 13.54 34.30 -5.23
CA LYS A 23 12.85 34.90 -6.36
C LYS A 23 12.29 33.77 -7.23
N MET A 24 11.00 33.45 -7.03
CA MET A 24 10.22 32.75 -8.05
C MET A 24 10.36 33.54 -9.36
N ASN A 25 10.94 32.92 -10.38
CA ASN A 25 11.19 33.58 -11.65
C ASN A 25 9.94 33.45 -12.54
N GLU A 26 8.89 34.20 -12.19
CA GLU A 26 7.58 34.20 -12.85
C GLU A 26 7.63 34.51 -14.37
N LYS A 27 8.78 34.98 -14.88
CA LYS A 27 9.03 35.26 -16.30
C LYS A 27 9.45 34.05 -17.14
N LYS A 28 9.46 32.82 -16.60
CA LYS A 28 9.66 31.59 -17.40
C LYS A 28 8.42 30.70 -17.60
N MET A 29 7.33 30.94 -16.87
CA MET A 29 6.07 30.18 -17.05
C MET A 29 5.14 30.81 -18.10
N THR A 30 5.20 32.13 -18.28
CA THR A 30 4.30 32.92 -19.13
C THR A 30 4.81 33.14 -20.55
N ARG A 31 5.88 32.46 -20.98
CA ARG A 31 6.47 32.59 -22.33
C ARG A 31 6.58 31.28 -23.10
N LYS A 32 5.69 30.32 -22.81
CA LYS A 32 5.51 29.06 -23.57
C LYS A 32 4.05 28.68 -23.84
N ILE A 33 3.12 29.60 -23.58
CA ILE A 33 1.68 29.45 -23.92
C ILE A 33 1.34 30.22 -25.21
N GLU A 34 2.14 31.22 -25.59
CA GLU A 34 1.94 31.99 -26.84
C GLU A 34 2.60 31.33 -28.07
N ASP A 35 3.73 30.64 -27.90
CA ASP A 35 4.48 29.99 -29.00
C ASP A 35 3.81 28.70 -29.55
N ALA A 36 2.68 28.27 -28.98
CA ALA A 36 1.93 27.08 -29.41
C ALA A 36 0.89 27.37 -30.52
N LYS A 37 0.93 28.55 -31.15
CA LYS A 37 0.01 28.96 -32.22
C LYS A 37 0.60 28.95 -33.63
N ASP A 38 1.93 28.99 -33.79
CA ASP A 38 2.56 28.87 -35.10
C ASP A 38 3.15 27.47 -35.31
N GLY A 39 2.73 26.84 -36.40
CA GLY A 39 2.98 25.43 -36.64
C GLY A 39 4.39 25.09 -37.12
N ASN A 40 4.62 23.78 -37.18
CA ASN A 40 5.72 23.13 -37.87
C ASN A 40 7.13 23.27 -37.24
N ARG A 41 7.49 22.28 -36.41
CA ARG A 41 8.81 21.62 -36.43
C ARG A 41 8.76 20.31 -35.63
N ASN A 42 9.41 19.27 -36.16
CA ASN A 42 9.67 18.04 -35.41
C ASN A 42 10.51 18.35 -34.16
N VAL A 43 10.09 17.84 -33.01
CA VAL A 43 10.87 17.79 -31.77
C VAL A 43 10.65 16.41 -31.16
N ASP A 44 11.73 15.68 -30.91
CA ASP A 44 11.67 14.35 -30.31
C ASP A 44 11.05 14.40 -28.91
N ASN A 45 9.93 13.71 -28.73
CA ASN A 45 9.23 13.61 -27.46
C ASN A 45 9.83 12.50 -26.57
N SER A 46 10.97 12.79 -25.94
CA SER A 46 11.51 11.98 -24.84
C SER A 46 10.84 12.32 -23.50
N TYR A 47 9.51 12.18 -23.44
CA TYR A 47 8.74 12.25 -22.19
C TYR A 47 8.22 10.88 -21.81
N SER A 48 8.79 10.31 -20.73
CA SER A 48 8.30 9.07 -20.14
C SER A 48 6.82 9.19 -19.77
N SER A 49 6.02 8.26 -20.27
CA SER A 49 4.57 8.27 -20.12
C SER A 49 4.18 7.73 -18.75
N VAL A 50 3.65 8.59 -17.87
CA VAL A 50 3.09 8.21 -16.57
C VAL A 50 1.85 7.32 -16.79
N HIS A 51 2.07 6.00 -16.81
CA HIS A 51 1.01 5.02 -17.02
C HIS A 51 0.21 4.81 -15.73
N VAL A 52 -0.90 5.53 -15.60
CA VAL A 52 -1.89 5.30 -14.55
C VAL A 52 -2.65 4.00 -14.84
N CYS A 53 -2.12 2.87 -14.36
CA CYS A 53 -2.83 1.59 -14.40
C CYS A 53 -4.05 1.63 -13.45
N GLY A 54 -5.22 1.89 -14.02
CA GLY A 54 -6.45 2.23 -13.30
C GLY A 54 -7.71 1.58 -13.84
N LYS A 55 -7.72 0.25 -14.03
CA LYS A 55 -8.92 -0.50 -14.48
C LYS A 55 -10.15 -0.35 -13.56
N LEU A 56 -9.97 0.09 -12.30
CA LEU A 56 -11.05 0.41 -11.36
C LEU A 56 -11.27 1.92 -11.11
N VAL A 57 -10.35 2.77 -11.57
CA VAL A 57 -10.35 4.22 -11.28
C VAL A 57 -11.11 4.99 -12.36
N ALA A 58 -11.03 4.54 -13.61
CA ALA A 58 -11.68 5.18 -14.75
C ALA A 58 -13.22 5.20 -14.66
N SER A 59 -13.86 4.18 -14.08
CA SER A 59 -15.33 4.16 -13.93
C SER A 59 -15.81 5.26 -12.99
N ASN A 60 -15.21 5.36 -11.80
CA ASN A 60 -15.73 6.21 -10.73
C ASN A 60 -15.30 7.68 -10.86
N LEU A 61 -14.13 7.97 -11.47
CA LEU A 61 -13.76 9.37 -11.76
C LEU A 61 -14.71 10.02 -12.77
N SER A 62 -15.24 9.25 -13.73
CA SER A 62 -16.12 9.79 -14.76
C SER A 62 -17.42 10.38 -14.17
N GLU A 63 -18.05 9.69 -13.22
CA GLU A 63 -19.29 10.14 -12.57
C GLU A 63 -19.07 11.35 -11.64
N VAL A 64 -17.99 11.33 -10.86
CA VAL A 64 -17.68 12.41 -9.89
C VAL A 64 -17.33 13.72 -10.58
N ILE A 65 -16.58 13.68 -11.69
CA ILE A 65 -16.24 14.88 -12.47
C ILE A 65 -17.48 15.42 -13.20
N LEU A 66 -18.33 14.54 -13.77
CA LEU A 66 -19.53 14.96 -14.51
C LEU A 66 -20.61 15.60 -13.62
N HIS A 67 -20.73 15.22 -12.35
CA HIS A 67 -21.67 15.87 -11.43
C HIS A 67 -21.19 17.26 -10.95
N SER A 68 -19.92 17.61 -11.18
CA SER A 68 -19.27 18.81 -10.63
C SER A 68 -19.17 19.97 -11.63
N LEU A 69 -19.51 19.75 -12.90
CA LEU A 69 -19.38 20.73 -13.98
C LEU A 69 -20.72 20.91 -14.71
N SER A 70 -21.34 22.08 -14.54
CA SER A 70 -22.56 22.48 -15.24
C SER A 70 -22.27 22.86 -16.71
N LEU A 71 -21.92 21.86 -17.52
CA LEU A 71 -21.58 22.04 -18.93
C LEU A 71 -22.84 22.21 -19.80
N SER A 72 -22.70 23.04 -20.83
CA SER A 72 -23.77 23.45 -21.73
C SER A 72 -24.19 22.34 -22.71
N ASP A 73 -25.41 22.42 -23.26
CA ASP A 73 -25.91 21.40 -24.20
C ASP A 73 -25.08 21.29 -25.51
N SER A 74 -24.32 22.32 -25.87
CA SER A 74 -23.35 22.29 -26.97
C SER A 74 -22.17 21.35 -26.72
N GLU A 75 -21.76 21.14 -25.47
CA GLU A 75 -20.60 20.30 -25.10
C GLU A 75 -20.98 18.82 -25.01
N LYS A 76 -22.27 18.51 -24.86
CA LYS A 76 -22.81 17.14 -24.80
C LYS A 76 -22.74 16.38 -26.13
N LYS A 77 -22.32 17.05 -27.22
CA LYS A 77 -22.29 16.51 -28.59
C LYS A 77 -20.98 15.81 -28.96
N ILE A 78 -19.96 15.84 -28.09
CA ILE A 78 -18.77 14.98 -28.21
C ILE A 78 -19.09 13.61 -27.57
N LYS A 79 -19.95 12.84 -28.24
CA LYS A 79 -20.29 11.46 -27.86
C LYS A 79 -20.12 10.54 -29.06
N GLU A 80 -19.50 9.38 -28.77
CA GLU A 80 -19.10 8.32 -29.71
C GLU A 80 -17.90 8.72 -30.61
N PRO A 81 -16.69 8.35 -30.16
CA PRO A 81 -16.15 7.07 -30.65
C PRO A 81 -15.64 6.10 -29.56
N TYR A 82 -15.56 6.52 -28.30
CA TYR A 82 -14.83 5.80 -27.23
C TYR A 82 -15.47 4.49 -26.70
N ARG A 83 -16.51 3.94 -27.36
CA ARG A 83 -17.29 2.79 -26.86
C ARG A 83 -17.00 1.47 -27.57
N SER A 84 -16.30 1.47 -28.70
CA SER A 84 -16.04 0.28 -29.52
C SER A 84 -14.76 -0.50 -29.16
N GLU A 85 -13.72 0.15 -28.62
CA GLU A 85 -12.42 -0.50 -28.36
C GLU A 85 -12.39 -1.35 -27.07
N PHE A 86 -13.30 -1.13 -26.12
CA PHE A 86 -13.32 -1.83 -24.83
C PHE A 86 -13.85 -3.28 -24.84
N LYS A 87 -13.96 -3.92 -26.02
CA LYS A 87 -14.49 -5.28 -26.16
C LYS A 87 -13.45 -6.38 -26.41
N ASN A 88 -12.15 -6.09 -26.49
CA ASN A 88 -11.16 -7.12 -26.85
C ASN A 88 -9.88 -7.21 -25.98
N THR A 89 -9.82 -6.55 -24.82
CA THR A 89 -8.65 -6.60 -23.91
C THR A 89 -8.80 -7.64 -22.79
N ARG A 90 -9.07 -8.90 -23.19
CA ARG A 90 -8.83 -10.10 -22.35
C ARG A 90 -7.37 -10.61 -22.42
N GLY A 91 -6.52 -9.94 -23.21
CA GLY A 91 -5.08 -10.15 -23.15
C GLY A 91 -4.51 -9.64 -21.82
N TYR A 92 -3.70 -10.48 -21.17
CA TYR A 92 -2.71 -10.00 -20.22
C TYR A 92 -1.79 -9.06 -21.00
N PHE A 93 -1.69 -7.80 -20.57
CA PHE A 93 -0.65 -6.91 -21.08
C PHE A 93 0.66 -7.41 -20.47
N GLU A 94 1.64 -7.78 -21.30
CA GLU A 94 2.98 -8.10 -20.79
C GLU A 94 3.59 -6.81 -20.22
N MET A 95 3.58 -6.70 -18.89
CA MET A 95 4.43 -5.76 -18.18
C MET A 95 5.84 -6.35 -18.11
N SER A 96 6.83 -5.52 -18.43
CA SER A 96 8.25 -5.84 -18.23
C SER A 96 8.51 -6.11 -16.74
N SER A 97 9.41 -7.05 -16.46
CA SER A 97 9.71 -7.58 -15.13
C SER A 97 10.43 -6.61 -14.17
N ASP A 98 10.43 -5.31 -14.48
CA ASP A 98 11.19 -4.25 -13.79
C ASP A 98 10.31 -3.05 -13.37
N GLU A 99 9.02 -3.05 -13.75
CA GLU A 99 8.10 -1.94 -13.49
C GLU A 99 7.45 -2.04 -12.10
N SER A 100 8.09 -1.41 -11.11
CA SER A 100 7.54 -1.24 -9.76
C SER A 100 6.53 -0.09 -9.68
N LYS A 101 5.38 -0.29 -9.02
CA LYS A 101 4.36 0.77 -8.86
C LYS A 101 4.63 1.55 -7.58
N VAL A 102 4.79 2.86 -7.74
CA VAL A 102 4.98 3.80 -6.62
C VAL A 102 3.63 4.32 -6.13
N PHE A 103 3.45 4.32 -4.81
CA PHE A 103 2.34 4.90 -4.08
C PHE A 103 2.85 6.09 -3.26
N ASN A 104 2.09 7.18 -3.22
CA ASN A 104 2.32 8.30 -2.30
C ASN A 104 1.52 8.04 -1.03
N ASP A 105 2.22 7.88 0.09
CA ASP A 105 1.69 7.61 1.43
C ASP A 105 2.10 8.73 2.40
N CYS A 106 1.20 9.11 3.31
CA CYS A 106 1.42 10.25 4.20
C CYS A 106 2.31 9.97 5.42
N ILE A 107 2.75 8.73 5.62
CA ILE A 107 3.65 8.31 6.71
C ILE A 107 5.02 7.90 6.16
N HIS A 108 5.06 7.27 4.98
CA HIS A 108 6.27 6.70 4.38
C HIS A 108 6.73 7.37 3.07
N ASP A 109 6.13 8.52 2.71
CA ASP A 109 6.35 9.25 1.45
C ASP A 109 6.11 8.38 0.19
N TYR A 110 7.16 7.75 -0.33
CA TYR A 110 7.10 6.98 -1.58
C TYR A 110 7.31 5.49 -1.31
N ILE A 111 6.22 4.74 -1.32
CA ILE A 111 6.23 3.28 -1.19
C ILE A 111 6.27 2.65 -2.59
N SER A 112 7.24 1.77 -2.87
CA SER A 112 7.27 0.98 -4.11
C SER A 112 6.95 -0.50 -3.88
N PHE A 113 6.20 -1.09 -4.80
CA PHE A 113 5.84 -2.52 -4.81
C PHE A 113 6.10 -3.17 -6.19
N PRO A 114 6.59 -4.44 -6.21
CA PRO A 114 6.78 -5.20 -7.45
C PRO A 114 5.44 -5.66 -8.06
N GLU A 115 5.46 -6.05 -9.34
CA GLU A 115 4.28 -6.46 -10.15
C GLU A 115 3.32 -7.39 -9.37
N LEU A 116 3.84 -8.47 -8.76
CA LEU A 116 3.02 -9.43 -8.02
C LEU A 116 2.25 -8.80 -6.84
N CYS A 117 2.92 -7.95 -6.05
CA CYS A 117 2.28 -7.23 -4.94
C CYS A 117 1.20 -6.27 -5.45
N VAL A 118 1.43 -5.60 -6.58
CA VAL A 118 0.44 -4.72 -7.22
C VAL A 118 -0.78 -5.51 -7.69
N CYS A 119 -0.58 -6.67 -8.31
CA CYS A 119 -1.67 -7.56 -8.73
C CYS A 119 -2.52 -8.02 -7.54
N ILE A 120 -1.92 -8.28 -6.37
CA ILE A 120 -2.63 -8.60 -5.13
C ILE A 120 -3.42 -7.37 -4.62
N ILE A 121 -2.79 -6.20 -4.58
CA ILE A 121 -3.40 -4.93 -4.14
C ILE A 121 -4.62 -4.58 -4.98
N ASP A 122 -4.57 -4.77 -6.30
CA ASP A 122 -5.66 -4.40 -7.23
C ASP A 122 -6.80 -5.45 -7.30
N THR A 123 -6.80 -6.49 -6.45
CA THR A 123 -7.93 -7.45 -6.33
C THR A 123 -9.13 -6.89 -5.55
N PRO A 124 -10.37 -7.37 -5.81
CA PRO A 124 -11.56 -7.00 -5.03
C PRO A 124 -11.44 -7.33 -3.53
N GLU A 125 -10.80 -8.46 -3.22
CA GLU A 125 -10.52 -8.91 -1.85
C GLU A 125 -9.67 -7.89 -1.07
N PHE A 126 -8.61 -7.35 -1.67
CA PHE A 126 -7.75 -6.34 -1.04
C PHE A 126 -8.36 -4.93 -1.08
N GLN A 127 -8.92 -4.50 -2.21
CA GLN A 127 -9.56 -3.18 -2.36
C GLN A 127 -10.74 -2.98 -1.39
N ARG A 128 -11.37 -4.06 -0.91
CA ARG A 128 -12.37 -4.04 0.17
C ARG A 128 -11.88 -3.29 1.42
N LEU A 129 -10.59 -3.37 1.76
CA LEU A 129 -10.01 -2.78 2.96
C LEU A 129 -10.13 -1.24 2.99
N ARG A 130 -10.33 -0.58 1.84
CA ARG A 130 -10.60 0.87 1.75
C ARG A 130 -11.89 1.29 2.45
N ARG A 131 -12.79 0.34 2.74
CA ARG A 131 -14.07 0.56 3.42
C ARG A 131 -14.04 0.17 4.91
N LEU A 132 -12.90 -0.30 5.42
CA LEU A 132 -12.74 -0.68 6.82
C LEU A 132 -11.87 0.36 7.53
N ARG A 133 -12.45 1.14 8.45
CA ARG A 133 -11.70 2.07 9.31
C ARG A 133 -10.80 1.26 10.26
N GLN A 134 -9.53 1.64 10.39
CA GLN A 134 -8.55 0.95 11.23
C GLN A 134 -9.06 0.78 12.67
N LEU A 135 -9.50 1.89 13.25
CA LEU A 135 -9.99 2.02 14.62
C LEU A 135 -11.52 1.91 14.73
N GLY A 136 -12.21 1.37 13.70
CA GLY A 136 -13.64 1.13 13.73
C GLY A 136 -14.48 2.37 14.05
N VAL A 137 -15.17 2.34 15.20
CA VAL A 137 -16.08 3.41 15.66
C VAL A 137 -15.36 4.62 16.29
N THR A 138 -14.05 4.53 16.57
CA THR A 138 -13.26 5.61 17.19
C THR A 138 -13.32 6.93 16.40
N HIS A 139 -13.56 6.86 15.09
CA HIS A 139 -13.77 8.04 14.24
C HIS A 139 -14.95 8.94 14.68
N TYR A 140 -15.97 8.39 15.34
CA TYR A 140 -17.09 9.18 15.89
C TYR A 140 -16.70 10.02 17.12
N VAL A 141 -15.56 9.72 17.76
CA VAL A 141 -15.01 10.49 18.89
C VAL A 141 -13.82 11.33 18.44
N TYR A 142 -12.96 10.78 17.57
CA TYR A 142 -11.77 11.44 17.03
C TYR A 142 -11.96 11.61 15.51
N PRO A 143 -12.40 12.80 15.03
CA PRO A 143 -12.74 12.99 13.62
C PRO A 143 -11.58 12.78 12.65
N ASN A 144 -10.33 12.87 13.12
CA ASN A 144 -9.13 12.60 12.30
C ASN A 144 -8.78 11.11 12.19
N ALA A 145 -9.45 10.20 12.91
CA ALA A 145 -9.25 8.75 12.83
C ALA A 145 -9.93 8.12 11.59
N THR A 146 -9.75 8.74 10.42
CA THR A 146 -10.35 8.34 9.13
C THR A 146 -9.58 7.22 8.42
N HIS A 147 -8.33 6.96 8.81
CA HIS A 147 -7.45 5.99 8.16
C HIS A 147 -8.08 4.57 8.11
N THR A 148 -7.74 3.84 7.05
CA THR A 148 -8.36 2.55 6.72
C THR A 148 -7.35 1.42 6.74
N ARG A 149 -7.83 0.18 6.89
CA ARG A 149 -6.98 -1.03 6.83
C ARG A 149 -6.18 -1.10 5.52
N PHE A 150 -6.68 -0.53 4.42
CA PHE A 150 -5.97 -0.50 3.13
C PHE A 150 -4.61 0.22 3.21
N GLN A 151 -4.56 1.47 3.72
CA GLN A 151 -3.30 2.21 3.79
C GLN A 151 -2.36 1.63 4.84
N HIS A 152 -2.92 1.11 5.95
CA HIS A 152 -2.18 0.34 6.95
C HIS A 152 -1.46 -0.86 6.31
N CYS A 153 -2.17 -1.72 5.56
CA CYS A 153 -1.58 -2.83 4.82
C CYS A 153 -0.47 -2.43 3.86
N LEU A 154 -0.58 -1.28 3.17
CA LEU A 154 0.49 -0.78 2.31
C LEU A 154 1.73 -0.40 3.14
N GLY A 155 1.58 0.30 4.26
CA GLY A 155 2.67 0.59 5.19
C GLY A 155 3.31 -0.69 5.75
N VAL A 156 2.51 -1.68 6.15
CA VAL A 156 3.01 -2.95 6.69
C VAL A 156 3.78 -3.75 5.65
N GLY A 157 3.24 -3.89 4.44
CA GLY A 157 3.95 -4.52 3.32
C GLY A 157 5.22 -3.77 2.90
N HIS A 158 5.29 -2.46 3.11
CA HIS A 158 6.48 -1.66 2.86
C HIS A 158 7.57 -1.93 3.90
N LEU A 159 7.30 -1.68 5.19
CA LEU A 159 8.32 -1.81 6.24
C LEU A 159 8.75 -3.27 6.45
N ALA A 160 7.87 -4.26 6.24
CA ALA A 160 8.27 -5.67 6.25
C ALA A 160 9.36 -5.97 5.19
N GLY A 161 9.22 -5.36 4.00
CA GLY A 161 10.24 -5.43 2.94
C GLY A 161 11.52 -4.68 3.29
N GLU A 162 11.42 -3.46 3.83
CA GLU A 162 12.59 -2.68 4.25
C GLU A 162 13.38 -3.34 5.40
N PHE A 163 12.67 -3.94 6.36
CA PHE A 163 13.29 -4.66 7.47
C PHE A 163 14.04 -5.91 6.98
N ALA A 164 13.41 -6.70 6.10
CA ALA A 164 14.05 -7.85 5.46
C ALA A 164 15.27 -7.44 4.60
N ARG A 165 15.17 -6.35 3.84
CA ARG A 165 16.31 -5.74 3.10
C ARG A 165 17.39 -5.17 4.04
N CYS A 166 17.05 -4.75 5.25
CA CYS A 166 18.03 -4.34 6.25
C CYS A 166 18.88 -5.53 6.72
N ILE A 167 18.24 -6.66 7.04
CA ILE A 167 18.92 -7.91 7.42
C ILE A 167 19.77 -8.43 6.24
N GLN A 168 19.21 -8.48 5.02
CA GLN A 168 19.93 -8.91 3.82
C GLN A 168 21.21 -8.10 3.55
N ARG A 169 21.19 -6.79 3.83
CA ARG A 169 22.38 -5.93 3.70
C ARG A 169 23.45 -6.19 4.77
N GLN A 170 23.07 -6.77 5.92
CA GLN A 170 24.02 -7.16 6.97
C GLN A 170 24.62 -8.54 6.72
N ASP A 171 23.81 -9.51 6.29
CA ASP A 171 24.26 -10.81 5.79
C ASP A 171 23.37 -11.28 4.62
N PRO A 172 23.87 -11.25 3.37
CA PRO A 172 23.13 -11.68 2.18
C PRO A 172 22.69 -13.14 2.19
N ASN A 173 23.29 -13.99 3.04
CA ASN A 173 22.95 -15.42 3.11
C ASN A 173 21.72 -15.69 3.97
N LEU A 174 21.34 -14.78 4.86
CA LEU A 174 20.21 -14.95 5.77
C LEU A 174 18.84 -14.75 5.10
N VAL A 175 18.76 -13.87 4.09
CA VAL A 175 17.49 -13.43 3.51
C VAL A 175 17.60 -13.33 1.99
N SER A 176 16.79 -14.12 1.27
CA SER A 176 16.69 -14.06 -0.19
C SER A 176 15.64 -13.06 -0.66
N ASP A 177 15.69 -12.67 -1.93
CA ASP A 177 14.68 -11.79 -2.54
C ASP A 177 13.27 -12.41 -2.52
N VAL A 178 13.18 -13.75 -2.58
CA VAL A 178 11.93 -14.50 -2.40
C VAL A 178 11.42 -14.35 -0.96
N ASP A 179 12.29 -14.38 0.05
CA ASP A 179 11.91 -14.15 1.45
C ASP A 179 11.37 -12.73 1.66
N ILE A 180 12.04 -11.73 1.08
CA ILE A 180 11.60 -10.32 1.08
C ILE A 180 10.21 -10.22 0.43
N LEU A 181 10.03 -10.77 -0.77
CA LEU A 181 8.76 -10.73 -1.48
C LEU A 181 7.63 -11.43 -0.70
N CYS A 182 7.91 -12.59 -0.08
CA CYS A 182 6.97 -13.26 0.80
C CYS A 182 6.57 -12.40 2.01
N LEU A 183 7.54 -11.73 2.65
CA LEU A 183 7.26 -10.85 3.79
C LEU A 183 6.47 -9.59 3.39
N GLN A 184 6.73 -9.03 2.21
CA GLN A 184 5.91 -7.94 1.66
C GLN A 184 4.46 -8.41 1.41
N ILE A 185 4.28 -9.61 0.84
CA ILE A 185 2.94 -10.19 0.61
C ILE A 185 2.23 -10.50 1.93
N ALA A 186 2.94 -11.07 2.92
CA ALA A 186 2.40 -11.32 4.25
C ALA A 186 1.98 -10.03 4.96
N GLY A 187 2.83 -9.00 4.92
CA GLY A 187 2.54 -7.67 5.47
C GLY A 187 1.36 -6.98 4.78
N LEU A 188 1.25 -7.09 3.45
CA LEU A 188 0.04 -6.66 2.72
C LEU A 188 -1.20 -7.43 3.20
N CYS A 189 -1.10 -8.75 3.33
CA CYS A 189 -2.25 -9.63 3.48
C CYS A 189 -2.71 -9.89 4.93
N HIS A 190 -1.93 -9.48 5.96
CA HIS A 190 -2.20 -9.82 7.36
C HIS A 190 -3.60 -9.44 7.86
N ASP A 191 -4.14 -8.35 7.31
CA ASP A 191 -5.39 -7.72 7.74
C ASP A 191 -6.60 -7.97 6.81
N LEU A 192 -6.44 -8.78 5.75
CA LEU A 192 -7.51 -9.12 4.78
C LEU A 192 -8.80 -9.61 5.46
N GLY A 193 -8.61 -10.38 6.54
CA GLY A 193 -9.64 -11.05 7.32
C GLY A 193 -10.52 -10.14 8.16
N HIS A 194 -10.17 -8.88 8.39
CA HIS A 194 -10.96 -8.01 9.26
C HIS A 194 -12.41 -7.83 8.78
N GLY A 195 -13.35 -7.88 9.72
CA GLY A 195 -14.76 -7.61 9.50
C GLY A 195 -15.14 -6.12 9.62
N PRO A 196 -16.43 -5.79 9.49
CA PRO A 196 -16.96 -4.47 9.79
C PRO A 196 -16.50 -3.94 11.15
N PHE A 197 -16.00 -2.70 11.20
CA PHE A 197 -15.46 -2.07 12.42
C PHE A 197 -14.21 -2.76 13.03
N SER A 198 -13.44 -3.51 12.21
CA SER A 198 -12.14 -4.10 12.58
C SER A 198 -12.23 -5.02 13.82
N HIS A 199 -11.51 -4.76 14.92
CA HIS A 199 -11.53 -5.62 16.12
C HIS A 199 -12.90 -5.70 16.82
N LEU A 200 -13.80 -4.72 16.62
CA LEU A 200 -15.16 -4.83 17.15
C LEU A 200 -15.91 -6.04 16.54
N TRP A 201 -15.54 -6.47 15.33
CA TRP A 201 -16.08 -7.68 14.72
C TRP A 201 -15.70 -8.96 15.47
N GLU A 202 -14.49 -9.03 16.03
CA GLU A 202 -14.02 -10.18 16.81
C GLU A 202 -14.81 -10.31 18.11
N VAL A 203 -15.02 -9.18 18.78
CA VAL A 203 -15.86 -9.08 19.99
C VAL A 203 -17.33 -9.39 19.67
N PHE A 204 -17.82 -9.00 18.49
CA PHE A 204 -19.16 -9.38 18.03
C PHE A 204 -19.27 -10.88 17.74
N MET A 205 -18.36 -11.47 16.96
CA MET A 205 -18.39 -12.88 16.56
C MET A 205 -18.28 -13.82 17.77
N SER A 206 -17.37 -13.52 18.71
CA SER A 206 -17.20 -14.29 19.95
C SER A 206 -18.44 -14.26 20.86
N ARG A 207 -19.23 -13.18 20.84
CA ARG A 207 -20.51 -13.09 21.55
C ARG A 207 -21.66 -13.73 20.78
N ALA A 208 -21.71 -13.57 19.46
CA ALA A 208 -22.79 -14.07 18.60
C ALA A 208 -22.71 -15.60 18.39
N ASN A 209 -21.51 -16.18 18.37
CA ASN A 209 -21.29 -17.62 18.22
C ASN A 209 -20.11 -18.10 19.08
N ALA A 210 -20.30 -18.13 20.40
CA ALA A 210 -19.28 -18.55 21.36
C ALA A 210 -18.72 -19.98 21.16
N LYS A 211 -19.36 -20.82 20.33
CA LYS A 211 -18.86 -22.16 19.99
C LYS A 211 -17.76 -22.15 18.91
N GLN A 212 -17.65 -21.06 18.15
CA GLN A 212 -16.68 -20.94 17.06
C GLN A 212 -15.69 -19.82 17.38
N LYS A 213 -14.44 -20.19 17.64
CA LYS A 213 -13.35 -19.22 17.66
C LYS A 213 -13.25 -18.57 16.27
N TRP A 214 -13.20 -17.25 16.25
CA TRP A 214 -13.00 -16.45 15.04
C TRP A 214 -11.92 -15.43 15.34
N THR A 215 -10.90 -15.35 14.49
CA THR A 215 -9.90 -14.29 14.53
C THR A 215 -9.70 -13.73 13.13
N HIS A 216 -9.27 -12.47 13.04
CA HIS A 216 -8.99 -11.85 11.75
C HIS A 216 -7.85 -12.56 11.02
N GLU A 217 -6.79 -13.03 11.68
CA GLU A 217 -5.63 -13.66 11.03
C GLU A 217 -6.01 -15.00 10.35
N GLU A 218 -6.79 -15.85 11.04
CA GLU A 218 -7.32 -17.08 10.43
C GLU A 218 -8.19 -16.78 9.21
N ASN A 219 -8.93 -15.66 9.23
CA ASN A 219 -9.77 -15.24 8.12
C ASN A 219 -8.95 -14.56 7.01
N SER A 220 -7.82 -13.92 7.33
CA SER A 220 -6.87 -13.35 6.37
C SER A 220 -6.27 -14.45 5.50
N ILE A 221 -5.84 -15.57 6.10
CA ILE A 221 -5.37 -16.76 5.37
C ILE A 221 -6.48 -17.29 4.44
N LYS A 222 -7.71 -17.45 4.95
CA LYS A 222 -8.86 -17.96 4.18
C LYS A 222 -9.27 -17.01 3.02
N ILE A 223 -9.01 -15.71 3.14
CA ILE A 223 -9.24 -14.73 2.06
C ILE A 223 -8.06 -14.71 1.10
N PHE A 224 -6.82 -14.82 1.56
CA PHE A 224 -5.61 -14.90 0.74
C PHE A 224 -5.66 -16.08 -0.24
N ASP A 225 -6.08 -17.27 0.23
CA ASP A 225 -6.29 -18.44 -0.64
C ASP A 225 -7.32 -18.16 -1.74
N LYS A 226 -8.48 -17.59 -1.37
CA LYS A 226 -9.54 -17.23 -2.32
C LYS A 226 -9.13 -16.12 -3.28
N LEU A 227 -8.28 -15.19 -2.84
CA LEU A 227 -7.71 -14.11 -3.64
C LEU A 227 -6.84 -14.70 -4.75
N ILE A 228 -5.91 -15.61 -4.41
CA ILE A 228 -5.06 -16.29 -5.40
C ILE A 228 -5.89 -17.09 -6.39
N GLU A 229 -6.85 -17.90 -5.91
CA GLU A 229 -7.69 -18.77 -6.71
C GLU A 229 -8.56 -17.97 -7.70
N LYS A 230 -9.39 -17.05 -7.20
CA LYS A 230 -10.38 -16.33 -8.01
C LYS A 230 -9.78 -15.37 -9.02
N ASN A 231 -8.65 -14.75 -8.67
CA ASN A 231 -7.98 -13.78 -9.53
C ASN A 231 -6.92 -14.46 -10.43
N GLY A 232 -6.79 -15.79 -10.36
CA GLY A 232 -5.89 -16.57 -11.23
C GLY A 232 -4.42 -16.26 -11.03
N LEU A 233 -3.99 -15.89 -9.82
CA LEU A 233 -2.62 -15.40 -9.57
C LEU A 233 -1.57 -16.51 -9.46
N GLY A 234 -1.97 -17.78 -9.32
CA GLY A 234 -1.04 -18.92 -9.16
C GLY A 234 0.11 -18.98 -10.18
N PRO A 235 -0.13 -18.79 -11.49
CA PRO A 235 0.94 -18.70 -12.49
C PRO A 235 1.88 -17.49 -12.29
N LEU A 236 1.36 -16.36 -11.79
CA LEU A 236 2.17 -15.16 -11.52
C LEU A 236 3.08 -15.34 -10.30
N PHE A 237 2.60 -16.02 -9.24
CA PHE A 237 3.44 -16.45 -8.12
C PHE A 237 4.61 -17.31 -8.63
N LYS A 238 4.33 -18.32 -9.47
CA LYS A 238 5.37 -19.16 -10.09
C LYS A 238 6.32 -18.39 -11.01
N LYS A 239 5.84 -17.42 -11.80
CA LYS A 239 6.68 -16.50 -12.63
C LYS A 239 7.68 -15.73 -11.76
N ASN A 240 7.28 -15.34 -10.54
CA ASN A 240 8.12 -14.63 -9.57
C ASN A 240 8.97 -15.58 -8.69
N GLY A 241 9.07 -16.86 -9.03
CA GLY A 241 9.91 -17.83 -8.32
C GLY A 241 9.30 -18.44 -7.05
N LEU A 242 8.05 -18.10 -6.70
CA LEU A 242 7.40 -18.62 -5.49
C LEU A 242 6.88 -20.05 -5.70
N ASN A 243 7.22 -20.92 -4.75
CA ASN A 243 6.80 -22.31 -4.66
C ASN A 243 5.77 -22.52 -3.52
N GLU A 244 5.34 -23.77 -3.29
CA GLU A 244 4.31 -24.09 -2.30
C GLU A 244 4.73 -23.79 -0.84
N ASN A 245 6.01 -23.96 -0.50
CA ASN A 245 6.53 -23.60 0.83
C ASN A 245 6.53 -22.09 1.05
N ASP A 246 6.65 -21.28 -0.01
CA ASP A 246 6.54 -19.83 0.07
C ASP A 246 5.10 -19.38 0.35
N ILE A 247 4.12 -20.04 -0.26
CA ILE A 247 2.70 -19.84 0.06
C ILE A 247 2.40 -20.23 1.52
N ILE A 248 2.99 -21.32 2.01
CA ILE A 248 2.87 -21.73 3.42
C ILE A 248 3.54 -20.69 4.33
N PHE A 249 4.76 -20.24 4.00
CA PHE A 249 5.50 -19.23 4.75
C PHE A 249 4.70 -17.91 4.90
N ILE A 250 4.10 -17.43 3.81
CA ILE A 250 3.25 -16.23 3.83
C ILE A 250 2.07 -16.39 4.81
N LYS A 251 1.40 -17.55 4.79
CA LYS A 251 0.27 -17.82 5.69
C LYS A 251 0.73 -17.93 7.15
N GLU A 252 1.86 -18.58 7.39
CA GLU A 252 2.44 -18.74 8.71
C GLU A 252 2.92 -17.41 9.31
N ALA A 253 3.45 -16.50 8.49
CA ALA A 253 3.80 -15.13 8.90
C ALA A 253 2.58 -14.25 9.25
N ILE A 254 1.36 -14.65 8.85
CA ILE A 254 0.09 -13.99 9.21
C ILE A 254 -0.53 -14.66 10.44
N GLY A 255 -0.75 -15.98 10.38
CA GLY A 255 -1.50 -16.72 11.38
C GLY A 255 -0.69 -17.21 12.58
N GLY A 256 0.61 -17.41 12.41
CA GLY A 256 1.44 -18.27 13.26
C GLY A 256 1.56 -19.70 12.69
N PRO A 257 2.13 -20.65 13.44
CA PRO A 257 2.46 -22.00 12.96
C PRO A 257 1.26 -22.76 12.38
N LEU A 258 1.46 -23.41 11.23
CA LEU A 258 0.44 -24.24 10.58
C LEU A 258 0.74 -25.74 10.63
N GLY A 259 1.78 -26.18 11.36
CA GLY A 259 2.04 -27.60 11.62
C GLY A 259 0.89 -28.30 12.35
N ASP A 260 0.82 -29.63 12.22
CA ASP A 260 -0.29 -30.44 12.74
C ASP A 260 -0.33 -30.46 14.29
N ASP A 261 0.76 -30.05 14.94
CA ASP A 261 0.91 -29.81 16.38
C ASP A 261 0.49 -28.40 16.84
N GLY A 262 0.16 -27.51 15.90
CA GLY A 262 -0.13 -26.09 16.13
C GLY A 262 1.06 -25.25 16.61
N ARG A 263 2.29 -25.75 16.44
CA ARG A 263 3.53 -25.12 16.96
C ARG A 263 4.68 -25.11 15.97
N THR A 264 4.72 -26.06 15.04
CA THR A 264 5.78 -26.21 14.05
C THR A 264 5.50 -25.36 12.82
N TYR A 265 6.51 -24.59 12.39
CA TYR A 265 6.51 -23.89 11.11
C TYR A 265 6.95 -24.83 9.98
N ARG A 266 6.36 -24.69 8.80
CA ARG A 266 6.62 -25.55 7.62
C ARG A 266 7.18 -24.79 6.42
N GLY A 267 6.93 -23.48 6.30
CA GLY A 267 7.35 -22.69 5.14
C GLY A 267 8.85 -22.34 5.12
N ARG A 268 9.49 -22.28 6.30
CA ARG A 268 10.91 -21.98 6.52
C ARG A 268 11.44 -22.78 7.73
N GLY A 269 12.69 -23.20 7.67
CA GLY A 269 13.33 -23.97 8.73
C GLY A 269 13.80 -23.12 9.92
N PRO A 270 14.32 -23.77 10.99
CA PRO A 270 14.78 -23.11 12.21
C PRO A 270 15.81 -22.00 11.97
N GLU A 271 16.65 -22.15 10.95
CA GLU A 271 17.65 -21.17 10.51
C GLU A 271 17.05 -19.82 10.07
N LYS A 272 15.75 -19.80 9.74
CA LYS A 272 15.01 -18.62 9.28
C LYS A 272 13.81 -18.26 10.16
N TYR A 273 13.70 -18.81 11.37
CA TYR A 273 12.56 -18.54 12.26
C TYR A 273 12.39 -17.05 12.64
N PHE A 274 13.48 -16.28 12.67
CA PHE A 274 13.43 -14.83 12.90
C PHE A 274 12.56 -14.08 11.87
N LEU A 275 12.33 -14.64 10.68
CA LEU A 275 11.47 -14.01 9.67
C LEU A 275 9.99 -13.98 10.08
N TYR A 276 9.52 -14.95 10.87
CA TYR A 276 8.14 -14.97 11.37
C TYR A 276 7.86 -13.84 12.38
N GLU A 277 8.90 -13.26 12.98
CA GLU A 277 8.79 -12.16 13.92
C GLU A 277 8.63 -10.78 13.25
N ILE A 278 8.79 -10.69 11.92
CA ILE A 278 8.77 -9.41 11.19
C ILE A 278 7.35 -8.85 11.01
N VAL A 279 6.39 -9.71 10.64
CA VAL A 279 5.01 -9.27 10.32
C VAL A 279 4.10 -9.36 11.56
N ALA A 280 4.07 -10.52 12.23
CA ALA A 280 3.17 -10.77 13.35
C ALA A 280 3.92 -11.41 14.53
N ASN A 281 4.77 -10.64 15.23
CA ASN A 281 5.41 -11.11 16.45
C ASN A 281 4.36 -11.36 17.56
N LYS A 282 4.06 -12.63 17.82
CA LYS A 282 3.15 -13.07 18.90
C LYS A 282 3.90 -13.40 20.21
N THR A 283 5.24 -13.38 20.20
CA THR A 283 6.10 -13.72 21.34
C THR A 283 6.30 -12.55 22.29
N THR A 284 6.63 -11.37 21.74
CA THR A 284 6.89 -10.14 22.51
C THR A 284 5.82 -9.07 22.32
N GLY A 285 5.00 -9.20 21.27
CA GLY A 285 4.08 -8.14 20.83
C GLY A 285 4.77 -6.95 20.17
N ILE A 286 6.09 -6.97 19.97
CA ILE A 286 6.83 -5.93 19.24
C ILE A 286 6.59 -6.15 17.75
N GLN A 287 5.71 -5.33 17.18
CA GLN A 287 5.40 -5.26 15.76
C GLN A 287 5.68 -3.83 15.30
N TYR A 288 6.23 -3.66 14.10
CA TYR A 288 6.76 -2.37 13.63
C TYR A 288 5.71 -1.44 12.98
N PHE A 289 4.42 -1.59 13.35
CA PHE A 289 3.26 -1.04 12.62
C PHE A 289 2.11 -0.64 13.55
#